data_AF-A0A1Y1JV28-F1
#
_entry.id   AF-A0A1Y1JV28-F1
#
_cell.length_a   1.000
_cell.length_b   1.000
_cell.length_c   1.000
_cell.angle_alpha   90.00
_cell.angle_beta   90.00
_cell.angle_gamma   90.00
#
_symmetry.space_group_name_H-M   'P 1'
#
loop_
_entity.id
_entity.type
_entity.pdbx_description
1 polymer ?
#
loop_
_entity_poly.entity_id
_entity_poly.type
_entity_poly.pdbx_seq_one_letter_code
_entity_poly.pdbx_strand_id
1 'polypeptide(L)'
;MDAKITLKDDLKGIFPTCMDDFDTHSRHVEKINVGKNENTCIVITRLLGVTRFYSLCFISQCKELIHYLDYINNAESDIIKPSCVYFNYKLKVLLKYYKSPKKINDAYDIMINTGSTRSSAIVSNICKGKHVDLDDGTFFILDKLNKLYHIVKNKIDVFPFSSDCYNIYMDLSNICDKGKNVSFHELLNDFKHKYIKHEQVVIAQLGVHEVLHYTFGKHERIIILVLCIIPVTIIMITFFMYKFKYKYNTYGSFLQLVLIKLRRILNRKKEDYLIIVNSFEETYNEFIRNEYHISNSSLDCP
;
A
#
# COMPACT_ATOMS: atom_id res chain seq x y z
N MET A 1 2.64 2.12 -11.68
CA MET A 1 1.28 2.54 -12.10
C MET A 1 0.79 3.54 -11.08
N ASP A 2 0.92 4.83 -11.38
CA ASP A 2 0.40 5.90 -10.53
C ASP A 2 -1.10 6.06 -10.78
N ALA A 3 -1.91 5.23 -10.12
CA ALA A 3 -3.36 5.41 -10.16
C ALA A 3 -3.70 6.73 -9.46
N LYS A 4 -4.27 7.67 -10.21
CA LYS A 4 -4.72 8.97 -9.68
C LYS A 4 -5.92 8.75 -8.76
N ILE A 5 -5.66 8.63 -7.46
CA ILE A 5 -6.70 8.53 -6.43
C ILE A 5 -7.46 9.86 -6.42
N THR A 6 -8.72 9.83 -6.86
CA THR A 6 -9.56 11.03 -6.91
C THR A 6 -10.66 10.85 -5.87
N LEU A 7 -10.39 11.28 -4.64
CA LEU A 7 -11.37 11.26 -3.57
C LEU A 7 -12.44 12.32 -3.87
N LYS A 8 -13.55 11.88 -4.48
CA LYS A 8 -14.60 12.76 -5.01
C LYS A 8 -15.50 13.33 -3.91
N ASP A 9 -15.63 12.62 -2.80
CA ASP A 9 -16.55 12.96 -1.73
C ASP A 9 -15.87 13.62 -0.52
N ASP A 10 -16.68 14.39 0.21
CA ASP A 10 -16.34 14.99 1.49
C ASP A 10 -16.30 13.89 2.56
N LEU A 11 -15.15 13.76 3.25
CA LEU A 11 -14.98 12.80 4.35
C LEU A 11 -15.50 13.31 5.69
N LYS A 12 -15.94 14.58 5.74
CA LYS A 12 -16.43 15.22 6.95
C LYS A 12 -17.62 14.44 7.52
N GLY A 13 -17.55 14.17 8.82
CA GLY A 13 -18.59 13.45 9.56
C GLY A 13 -18.58 11.93 9.39
N ILE A 14 -17.76 11.35 8.50
CA ILE A 14 -17.64 9.89 8.38
C ILE A 14 -16.86 9.32 9.57
N PHE A 15 -15.65 9.83 9.82
CA PHE A 15 -14.80 9.36 10.93
C PHE A 15 -14.59 10.45 11.99
N PRO A 16 -14.57 10.09 13.28
CA PRO A 16 -14.86 8.76 13.85
C PRO A 16 -16.35 8.44 13.95
N THR A 17 -17.23 9.44 13.77
CA THR A 17 -18.65 9.38 14.14
C THR A 17 -19.41 8.17 13.57
N CYS A 18 -19.44 7.98 12.25
CA CYS A 18 -20.20 6.88 11.65
C CYS A 18 -19.65 5.50 12.03
N MET A 19 -18.34 5.39 12.31
CA MET A 19 -17.73 4.16 12.83
C MET A 19 -18.21 3.86 14.25
N ASP A 20 -18.26 4.89 15.10
CA ASP A 20 -18.73 4.75 16.47
C ASP A 20 -20.23 4.45 16.52
N ASP A 21 -21.04 5.10 15.68
CA ASP A 21 -22.46 4.82 15.53
C ASP A 21 -22.69 3.39 15.05
N PHE A 22 -21.91 2.94 14.04
CA PHE A 22 -21.97 1.57 13.56
C PHE A 22 -21.67 0.57 14.68
N ASP A 23 -20.56 0.72 15.39
CA ASP A 23 -20.21 -0.20 16.49
C ASP A 23 -21.25 -0.21 17.62
N THR A 24 -21.83 0.95 17.92
CA THR A 24 -22.82 1.11 18.99
C THR A 24 -24.15 0.45 18.61
N HIS A 25 -24.66 0.76 17.42
CA HIS A 25 -26.01 0.37 17.00
C HIS A 25 -26.09 -0.98 16.29
N SER A 26 -24.98 -1.50 15.75
CA SER A 26 -24.97 -2.83 15.12
C SER A 26 -24.85 -3.99 16.12
N ARG A 27 -24.24 -3.75 17.29
CA ARG A 27 -23.94 -4.81 18.29
C ARG A 27 -25.02 -4.94 19.37
N HIS A 28 -25.81 -3.91 19.61
CA HIS A 28 -26.88 -3.93 20.63
C HIS A 28 -28.15 -4.53 20.04
N VAL A 29 -28.17 -5.85 19.90
CA VAL A 29 -29.37 -6.56 19.45
C VAL A 29 -30.34 -6.69 20.64
N GLU A 30 -31.35 -5.82 20.68
CA GLU A 30 -32.55 -6.12 21.46
C GLU A 30 -33.17 -7.42 20.94
N LYS A 31 -33.51 -8.33 21.86
CA LYS A 31 -34.02 -9.69 21.56
C LYS A 31 -35.28 -9.75 20.68
N ILE A 32 -35.89 -8.60 20.37
CA ILE A 32 -37.29 -8.51 19.91
C ILE A 32 -37.46 -8.93 18.44
N ASN A 33 -36.42 -8.94 17.59
CA ASN A 33 -36.57 -9.28 16.15
C ASN A 33 -35.54 -10.27 15.57
N VAL A 34 -34.85 -11.05 16.42
CA VAL A 34 -33.71 -11.90 16.00
C VAL A 34 -34.08 -12.86 14.84
N GLY A 35 -35.25 -13.49 14.90
CA GLY A 35 -35.67 -14.48 13.90
C GLY A 35 -35.94 -13.91 12.50
N LYS A 36 -36.53 -12.71 12.41
CA LYS A 36 -36.86 -12.10 11.11
C LYS A 36 -35.60 -11.62 10.37
N ASN A 37 -34.69 -10.97 11.09
CA ASN A 37 -33.43 -10.50 10.50
C ASN A 37 -32.57 -11.68 10.06
N GLU A 38 -32.57 -12.78 10.82
CA GLU A 38 -31.88 -14.01 10.44
C GLU A 38 -32.41 -14.62 9.15
N ASN A 39 -33.73 -14.80 9.03
CA ASN A 39 -34.35 -15.30 7.81
C ASN A 39 -34.03 -14.42 6.60
N THR A 40 -34.08 -13.11 6.79
CA THR A 40 -33.76 -12.12 5.74
C THR A 40 -32.32 -12.26 5.29
N CYS A 41 -31.38 -12.33 6.22
CA CYS A 41 -29.96 -12.49 5.90
C CYS A 41 -29.63 -13.85 5.28
N ILE A 42 -30.33 -14.93 5.65
CA ILE A 42 -30.20 -16.24 4.98
C ILE A 42 -30.55 -16.14 3.50
N VAL A 43 -31.66 -15.46 3.18
CA VAL A 43 -32.09 -15.27 1.78
C VAL A 43 -31.12 -14.36 1.03
N ILE A 44 -30.72 -13.23 1.61
CA ILE A 44 -29.71 -12.32 1.04
C ILE A 44 -28.42 -13.07 0.74
N THR A 45 -27.90 -13.86 1.69
CA THR A 45 -26.66 -14.64 1.54
C THR A 45 -26.70 -15.54 0.29
N ARG A 46 -27.84 -16.22 0.06
CA ARG A 46 -28.04 -17.07 -1.12
C ARG A 46 -28.09 -16.27 -2.41
N LEU A 47 -28.85 -15.17 -2.43
CA LEU A 47 -29.01 -14.30 -3.61
C LEU A 47 -27.70 -13.61 -4.02
N LEU A 48 -26.84 -13.31 -3.05
CA LEU A 48 -25.50 -12.75 -3.28
C LEU A 48 -24.48 -13.80 -3.72
N GLY A 49 -24.84 -15.08 -3.81
CA GLY A 49 -23.94 -16.15 -4.23
C GLY A 49 -22.79 -16.41 -3.25
N VAL A 50 -22.97 -16.11 -1.96
CA VAL A 50 -21.96 -16.39 -0.93
C VAL A 50 -21.88 -17.90 -0.71
N THR A 51 -20.67 -18.45 -0.66
CA THR A 51 -20.48 -19.89 -0.53
C THR A 51 -20.99 -20.40 0.83
N ARG A 52 -21.44 -21.65 0.86
CA ARG A 52 -21.99 -22.27 2.08
C ARG A 52 -21.03 -22.21 3.28
N PHE A 53 -19.73 -22.33 3.02
CA PHE A 53 -18.68 -22.29 4.04
C PHE A 53 -18.65 -20.96 4.82
N TYR A 54 -18.92 -19.83 4.14
CA TYR A 54 -18.89 -18.51 4.76
C TYR A 54 -20.25 -17.99 5.21
N SER A 55 -21.32 -18.76 4.97
CA SER A 55 -22.70 -18.30 5.15
C SER A 55 -23.02 -17.81 6.56
N LEU A 56 -22.58 -18.52 7.60
CA LEU A 56 -22.88 -18.15 8.99
C LEU A 56 -22.24 -16.81 9.41
N CYS A 57 -20.97 -16.60 9.06
CA CYS A 57 -20.28 -15.35 9.36
C CYS A 57 -20.86 -14.18 8.55
N PHE A 58 -21.19 -14.42 7.27
CA PHE A 58 -21.87 -13.44 6.44
C PHE A 58 -23.24 -13.05 7.05
N ILE A 59 -24.04 -14.03 7.50
CA ILE A 59 -25.34 -13.78 8.12
C ILE A 59 -25.21 -12.86 9.34
N SER A 60 -24.18 -13.06 10.18
CA SER A 60 -23.93 -12.20 11.33
C SER A 60 -23.66 -10.75 10.91
N GLN A 61 -22.75 -10.53 9.95
CA GLN A 61 -22.41 -9.19 9.49
C GLN A 61 -23.54 -8.53 8.67
N CYS A 62 -24.36 -9.33 7.99
CA CYS A 62 -25.58 -8.86 7.34
C CYS A 62 -26.59 -8.32 8.38
N LYS A 63 -26.74 -8.96 9.54
CA LYS A 63 -27.61 -8.47 10.61
C LYS A 63 -27.13 -7.11 11.13
N GLU A 64 -25.83 -6.98 11.37
CA GLU A 64 -25.19 -5.71 11.78
C GLU A 64 -25.46 -4.57 10.78
N LEU A 65 -25.34 -4.85 9.48
CA LEU A 65 -25.65 -3.90 8.42
C LEU A 65 -27.13 -3.48 8.38
N ILE A 66 -28.06 -4.43 8.57
CA ILE A 66 -29.50 -4.12 8.62
C ILE A 66 -29.82 -3.23 9.83
N HIS A 67 -29.28 -3.55 11.01
CA HIS A 67 -29.48 -2.74 12.21
C HIS A 67 -28.91 -1.32 12.06
N TYR A 68 -27.76 -1.20 11.40
CA TYR A 68 -27.21 0.11 11.11
C TYR A 68 -28.10 0.93 10.16
N LEU A 69 -28.71 0.30 9.15
CA LEU A 69 -29.69 0.97 8.30
C LEU A 69 -30.93 1.43 9.07
N ASP A 70 -31.41 0.63 10.03
CA ASP A 70 -32.52 1.00 10.89
C ASP A 70 -32.17 2.21 11.77
N TYR A 71 -30.93 2.28 12.28
CA TYR A 71 -30.43 3.47 12.97
C TYR A 71 -30.42 4.70 12.04
N ILE A 72 -29.82 4.59 10.84
CA ILE A 72 -29.75 5.70 9.87
C ILE A 72 -31.15 6.20 9.51
N ASN A 73 -32.13 5.30 9.41
CA ASN A 73 -33.51 5.63 9.07
C ASN A 73 -34.19 6.54 10.11
N ASN A 74 -33.76 6.47 11.36
CA ASN A 74 -34.31 7.24 12.48
C ASN A 74 -33.43 8.43 12.90
N ALA A 75 -32.33 8.65 12.18
CA ALA A 75 -31.31 9.63 12.49
C ALA A 75 -31.62 11.02 11.88
N GLU A 76 -30.92 12.05 12.34
CA GLU A 76 -31.05 13.42 11.83
C GLU A 76 -30.56 13.55 10.37
N SER A 77 -31.11 14.50 9.62
CA SER A 77 -30.90 14.56 8.17
C SER A 77 -29.44 14.80 7.73
N ASP A 78 -28.66 15.48 8.56
CA ASP A 78 -27.26 15.85 8.32
C ASP A 78 -26.32 14.64 8.45
N ILE A 79 -26.63 13.68 9.32
CA ILE A 79 -25.83 12.46 9.50
C ILE A 79 -26.17 11.37 8.47
N ILE A 80 -27.34 11.40 7.84
CA ILE A 80 -27.76 10.34 6.90
C ILE A 80 -26.74 10.16 5.76
N LYS A 81 -26.27 11.25 5.16
CA LYS A 81 -25.32 11.17 4.02
C LYS A 81 -24.00 10.49 4.42
N PRO A 82 -23.23 10.98 5.41
CA PRO A 82 -21.99 10.32 5.81
C PRO A 82 -22.20 8.89 6.30
N SER A 83 -23.31 8.61 7.03
CA SER A 83 -23.62 7.24 7.47
C SER A 83 -23.92 6.30 6.30
N CYS A 84 -24.60 6.76 5.25
CA CYS A 84 -24.82 5.98 4.04
C CYS A 84 -23.52 5.69 3.27
N VAL A 85 -22.57 6.63 3.25
CA VAL A 85 -21.23 6.38 2.69
C VAL A 85 -20.52 5.29 3.50
N TYR A 86 -20.58 5.37 4.83
CA TYR A 86 -19.98 4.38 5.72
C TYR A 86 -20.63 2.99 5.59
N PHE A 87 -21.96 2.93 5.48
CA PHE A 87 -22.71 1.71 5.19
C PHE A 87 -22.23 1.07 3.87
N ASN A 88 -22.13 1.85 2.80
CA ASN A 88 -21.66 1.35 1.49
C ASN A 88 -20.21 0.84 1.58
N TYR A 89 -19.36 1.49 2.37
CA TYR A 89 -18.01 1.00 2.66
C TYR A 89 -18.04 -0.36 3.34
N LYS A 90 -18.82 -0.54 4.42
CA LYS A 90 -18.94 -1.81 5.13
C LYS A 90 -19.53 -2.92 4.24
N LEU A 91 -20.53 -2.60 3.43
CA LEU A 91 -21.08 -3.53 2.45
C LEU A 91 -20.01 -3.94 1.42
N LYS A 92 -19.21 -3.00 0.90
CA LYS A 92 -18.10 -3.31 -0.01
C LYS A 92 -17.04 -4.21 0.65
N VAL A 93 -16.68 -3.96 1.91
CA VAL A 93 -15.79 -4.84 2.70
C VAL A 93 -16.36 -6.24 2.77
N LEU A 94 -17.65 -6.36 3.13
CA LEU A 94 -18.35 -7.63 3.27
C LEU A 94 -18.34 -8.44 1.96
N LEU A 95 -18.72 -7.80 0.84
CA LEU A 95 -18.76 -8.44 -0.47
C LEU A 95 -17.38 -8.90 -0.95
N LYS A 96 -16.33 -8.07 -0.74
CA LYS A 96 -14.94 -8.43 -1.09
C LYS A 96 -14.43 -9.60 -0.23
N TYR A 97 -14.64 -9.55 1.09
CA TYR A 97 -14.16 -10.59 2.01
C TYR A 97 -14.77 -11.96 1.70
N TYR A 98 -16.08 -11.99 1.40
CA TYR A 98 -16.80 -13.22 1.09
C TYR A 98 -16.87 -13.57 -0.41
N LYS A 99 -16.08 -12.88 -1.24
CA LYS A 99 -15.95 -13.12 -2.69
C LYS A 99 -17.30 -13.16 -3.42
N SER A 100 -18.24 -12.31 -3.02
CA SER A 100 -19.49 -12.19 -3.74
C SER A 100 -19.23 -11.63 -5.14
N PRO A 101 -19.82 -12.19 -6.21
CA PRO A 101 -19.66 -11.67 -7.57
C PRO A 101 -20.47 -10.39 -7.82
N LYS A 102 -21.30 -9.96 -6.86
CA LYS A 102 -22.22 -8.83 -7.02
C LYS A 102 -21.52 -7.49 -6.81
N LYS A 103 -21.94 -6.49 -7.58
CA LYS A 103 -21.58 -5.10 -7.32
C LYS A 103 -22.35 -4.59 -6.10
N ILE A 104 -21.87 -3.52 -5.50
CA ILE A 104 -22.45 -2.93 -4.27
C ILE A 104 -23.92 -2.54 -4.49
N ASN A 105 -24.23 -1.94 -5.64
CA ASN A 105 -25.59 -1.53 -6.00
C ASN A 105 -26.54 -2.71 -6.10
N ASP A 106 -26.16 -3.72 -6.89
CA ASP A 106 -26.96 -4.95 -7.03
C ASP A 106 -27.16 -5.63 -5.66
N ALA A 107 -26.12 -5.61 -4.82
CA ALA A 107 -26.19 -6.20 -3.50
C ALA A 107 -27.16 -5.46 -2.58
N TYR A 108 -27.11 -4.12 -2.56
CA TYR A 108 -28.04 -3.35 -1.72
C TYR A 108 -29.48 -3.44 -2.25
N ASP A 109 -29.69 -3.45 -3.57
CA ASP A 109 -31.00 -3.69 -4.18
C ASP A 109 -31.55 -5.09 -3.81
N ILE A 110 -30.70 -6.11 -3.75
CA ILE A 110 -31.08 -7.44 -3.23
C ILE A 110 -31.51 -7.34 -1.76
N MET A 111 -30.76 -6.62 -0.92
CA MET A 111 -31.09 -6.46 0.51
C MET A 111 -32.47 -5.84 0.72
N ILE A 112 -32.76 -4.71 0.06
CA ILE A 112 -34.05 -4.01 0.20
C ILE A 112 -35.22 -4.82 -0.34
N ASN A 113 -35.05 -5.51 -1.48
CA ASN A 113 -36.14 -6.24 -2.13
C ASN A 113 -36.49 -7.54 -1.40
N THR A 114 -35.53 -8.13 -0.68
CA THR A 114 -35.72 -9.37 0.10
C THR A 114 -36.69 -9.17 1.28
N GLY A 115 -36.75 -7.95 1.84
CA GLY A 115 -37.57 -7.63 3.01
C GLY A 115 -39.08 -7.65 2.81
N SER A 116 -39.57 -7.99 1.62
CA SER A 116 -41.00 -7.89 1.26
C SER A 116 -41.83 -9.14 1.64
N THR A 117 -41.24 -10.17 2.24
CA THR A 117 -41.96 -11.41 2.61
C THR A 117 -42.44 -11.40 4.07
N ARG A 118 -43.53 -12.11 4.40
CA ARG A 118 -44.13 -12.14 5.75
C ARG A 118 -43.17 -12.57 6.87
N SER A 119 -42.13 -13.34 6.55
CA SER A 119 -41.15 -13.90 7.50
C SER A 119 -39.82 -13.15 7.54
N SER A 120 -39.65 -12.12 6.69
CA SER A 120 -38.46 -11.28 6.61
C SER A 120 -38.67 -9.95 7.31
N ALA A 121 -37.57 -9.36 7.76
CA ALA A 121 -37.53 -7.98 8.19
C ALA A 121 -37.43 -7.08 6.97
N ILE A 122 -38.13 -5.95 7.04
CA ILE A 122 -38.05 -4.91 6.00
C ILE A 122 -36.70 -4.22 6.17
N VAL A 123 -35.88 -4.21 5.12
CA VAL A 123 -34.59 -3.51 5.13
C VAL A 123 -34.82 -2.09 4.65
N SER A 124 -34.40 -1.08 5.42
CA SER A 124 -34.57 0.33 5.04
C SER A 124 -33.83 0.66 3.74
N ASN A 125 -34.50 1.42 2.88
CA ASN A 125 -33.97 1.96 1.63
C ASN A 125 -33.41 3.39 1.79
N ILE A 126 -33.17 3.86 3.02
CA ILE A 126 -32.76 5.24 3.33
C ILE A 126 -31.49 5.71 2.60
N CYS A 127 -30.62 4.77 2.24
CA CYS A 127 -29.38 5.03 1.50
C CYS A 127 -29.52 4.86 -0.02
N LYS A 128 -30.69 4.47 -0.52
CA LYS A 128 -30.94 4.32 -1.96
C LYS A 128 -30.87 5.69 -2.64
N GLY A 129 -30.12 5.78 -3.74
CA GLY A 129 -29.90 7.04 -4.45
C GLY A 129 -28.92 8.02 -3.78
N LYS A 130 -28.50 7.75 -2.54
CA LYS A 130 -27.41 8.46 -1.84
C LYS A 130 -26.07 7.75 -1.99
N HIS A 131 -25.97 6.87 -2.98
CA HIS A 131 -24.81 6.04 -3.23
C HIS A 131 -23.64 6.89 -3.71
N VAL A 132 -22.48 6.59 -3.13
CA VAL A 132 -21.18 6.90 -3.70
C VAL A 132 -20.68 5.61 -4.35
N ASP A 133 -20.37 5.66 -5.64
CA ASP A 133 -19.59 4.58 -6.26
C ASP A 133 -18.22 4.65 -5.62
N LEU A 134 -17.98 3.78 -4.64
CA LEU A 134 -16.70 3.73 -3.98
C LEU A 134 -15.74 3.13 -4.98
N ASP A 135 -15.03 3.96 -5.74
CA ASP A 135 -13.91 3.52 -6.54
C ASP A 135 -12.86 2.85 -5.62
N ASP A 136 -11.93 2.10 -6.21
CA ASP A 136 -10.97 1.35 -5.40
C ASP A 136 -10.00 2.24 -4.60
N GLY A 137 -9.72 3.46 -5.08
CA GLY A 137 -8.94 4.45 -4.35
C GLY A 137 -9.68 5.01 -3.15
N THR A 138 -10.94 5.43 -3.33
CA THR A 138 -11.80 5.88 -2.23
C THR A 138 -12.00 4.76 -1.20
N PHE A 139 -12.26 3.53 -1.64
CA PHE A 139 -12.36 2.37 -0.76
C PHE A 139 -11.08 2.13 0.04
N PHE A 140 -9.91 2.22 -0.61
CA PHE A 140 -8.61 2.04 0.06
C PHE A 140 -8.37 3.07 1.16
N ILE A 141 -8.72 4.34 0.90
CA ILE A 141 -8.62 5.41 1.91
C ILE A 141 -9.55 5.12 3.09
N LEU A 142 -10.82 4.82 2.84
CA LEU A 142 -11.79 4.50 3.91
C LEU A 142 -11.36 3.27 4.73
N ASP A 143 -10.77 2.25 4.08
CA ASP A 143 -10.27 1.07 4.77
C ASP A 143 -9.08 1.37 5.70
N LYS A 144 -8.12 2.17 5.23
CA LYS A 144 -6.98 2.64 6.03
C LYS A 144 -7.43 3.53 7.18
N LEU A 145 -8.38 4.44 6.96
CA LEU A 145 -8.97 5.27 8.01
C LEU A 145 -9.70 4.42 9.05
N ASN A 146 -10.54 3.47 8.63
CA ASN A 146 -11.24 2.58 9.55
C ASN A 146 -10.25 1.78 10.43
N LYS A 147 -9.17 1.26 9.85
CA LYS A 147 -8.10 0.60 10.61
C LYS A 147 -7.42 1.55 11.60
N LEU A 148 -7.09 2.76 11.15
CA LEU A 148 -6.45 3.79 11.96
C LEU A 148 -7.28 4.12 13.21
N TYR A 149 -8.57 4.45 13.00
CA TYR A 149 -9.47 4.80 14.10
C TYR A 149 -9.80 3.59 15.00
N HIS A 150 -9.90 2.38 14.45
CA HIS A 150 -10.09 1.17 15.25
C HIS A 150 -8.90 0.89 16.18
N ILE A 151 -7.66 1.13 15.72
CA ILE A 151 -6.47 1.00 16.57
C ILE A 151 -6.53 2.00 17.73
N VAL A 152 -6.94 3.23 17.45
CA VAL A 152 -7.08 4.30 18.47
C VAL A 152 -8.18 3.99 19.47
N LYS A 153 -9.34 3.54 19.00
CA LYS A 153 -10.48 3.21 19.86
C LYS A 153 -10.15 2.12 20.89
N ASN A 154 -9.29 1.17 20.53
CA ASN A 154 -8.95 0.03 21.39
C ASN A 154 -7.71 0.25 22.29
N LYS A 155 -6.98 1.37 22.13
CA LYS A 155 -5.80 1.67 22.94
C LYS A 155 -6.08 2.82 23.88
N ILE A 156 -5.89 2.57 25.18
CA ILE A 156 -6.15 3.53 26.25
C ILE A 156 -5.03 4.59 26.36
N ASP A 157 -3.80 4.27 25.94
CA ASP A 157 -2.65 5.16 26.12
C ASP A 157 -1.79 5.41 24.86
N VAL A 158 -1.14 6.57 24.91
CA VAL A 158 -0.22 7.25 23.98
C VAL A 158 0.56 6.34 23.00
N PHE A 159 0.62 6.78 21.73
CA PHE A 159 1.20 6.03 20.62
C PHE A 159 2.73 6.14 20.52
N PRO A 160 3.47 5.00 20.55
CA PRO A 160 4.86 4.98 20.12
C PRO A 160 4.97 5.12 18.59
N PHE A 161 5.96 5.88 18.13
CA PHE A 161 6.27 6.17 16.72
C PHE A 161 6.59 4.93 15.87
N SER A 162 6.88 3.79 16.49
CA SER A 162 7.15 2.51 15.81
C SER A 162 5.90 1.65 15.58
N SER A 163 4.70 2.15 15.88
CA SER A 163 3.47 1.37 15.79
C SER A 163 2.87 1.33 14.38
N ASP A 164 2.15 0.25 14.06
CA ASP A 164 1.37 0.11 12.82
C ASP A 164 0.43 1.31 12.56
N CYS A 165 -0.04 1.96 13.64
CA CYS A 165 -0.84 3.18 13.59
C CYS A 165 -0.09 4.32 12.87
N TYR A 166 1.18 4.56 13.24
CA TYR A 166 1.99 5.60 12.63
C TYR A 166 2.26 5.31 11.15
N ASN A 167 2.55 4.06 10.80
CA ASN A 167 2.73 3.66 9.39
C ASN A 167 1.46 3.89 8.57
N ILE A 168 0.28 3.52 9.10
CA ILE A 168 -1.01 3.76 8.43
C ILE A 168 -1.26 5.27 8.28
N TYR A 169 -0.96 6.07 9.30
CA TYR A 169 -1.08 7.52 9.24
C TYR A 169 -0.15 8.12 8.17
N MET A 170 1.12 7.71 8.12
CA MET A 170 2.08 8.20 7.13
C MET A 170 1.67 7.82 5.70
N ASP A 171 1.15 6.62 5.47
CA ASP A 171 0.58 6.21 4.19
C ASP A 171 -0.56 7.16 3.77
N LEU A 172 -1.48 7.43 4.69
CA LEU A 172 -2.62 8.33 4.46
C LEU A 172 -2.16 9.77 4.21
N SER A 173 -1.18 10.27 4.97
CA SER A 173 -0.60 11.62 4.78
C SER A 173 0.02 11.77 3.39
N ASN A 174 0.81 10.79 2.96
CA ASN A 174 1.43 10.79 1.62
C ASN A 174 0.38 10.80 0.50
N ILE A 175 -0.77 10.14 0.70
CA ILE A 175 -1.90 10.18 -0.25
C ILE A 175 -2.57 11.55 -0.21
N CYS A 176 -2.73 12.12 0.98
CA CYS A 176 -3.31 13.43 1.22
C CYS A 176 -2.52 14.53 0.50
N ASP A 177 -1.20 14.57 0.69
CA ASP A 177 -0.28 15.58 0.13
C ASP A 177 -0.25 15.57 -1.41
N LYS A 178 -0.48 14.41 -2.02
CA LYS A 178 -0.61 14.26 -3.48
C LYS A 178 -2.01 14.63 -3.98
N GLY A 179 -3.01 14.57 -3.09
CA GLY A 179 -4.39 14.91 -3.36
C GLY A 179 -4.65 16.42 -3.25
N LYS A 180 -5.90 16.81 -3.53
CA LYS A 180 -6.40 18.18 -3.34
C LYS A 180 -7.69 18.21 -2.50
N ASN A 181 -7.95 17.14 -1.74
CA ASN A 181 -9.18 17.03 -0.97
C ASN A 181 -9.00 17.70 0.40
N VAL A 182 -9.57 18.90 0.56
CA VAL A 182 -9.47 19.72 1.77
C VAL A 182 -10.01 18.99 2.99
N SER A 183 -11.17 18.32 2.86
CA SER A 183 -11.78 17.58 3.97
C SER A 183 -10.90 16.44 4.48
N PHE A 184 -10.13 15.80 3.59
CA PHE A 184 -9.21 14.74 3.98
C PHE A 184 -7.99 15.30 4.73
N HIS A 185 -7.47 16.45 4.32
CA HIS A 185 -6.40 17.15 5.04
C HIS A 185 -6.85 17.58 6.44
N GLU A 186 -8.04 18.16 6.56
CA GLU A 186 -8.62 18.56 7.85
C GLU A 186 -8.77 17.34 8.77
N LEU A 187 -9.36 16.25 8.28
CA LEU A 187 -9.52 15.00 9.03
C LEU A 187 -8.18 14.45 9.57
N LEU A 188 -7.14 14.39 8.73
CA LEU A 188 -5.83 13.89 9.14
C LEU A 188 -5.09 14.85 10.09
N ASN A 189 -5.28 16.16 9.93
CA ASN A 189 -4.71 17.15 10.84
C ASN A 189 -5.37 17.07 12.22
N ASP A 190 -6.69 16.93 12.27
CA ASP A 190 -7.43 16.73 13.51
C ASP A 190 -6.99 15.43 14.21
N PHE A 191 -6.84 14.35 13.43
CA PHE A 191 -6.30 13.09 13.92
C PHE A 191 -4.89 13.26 14.51
N LYS A 192 -3.97 13.91 13.77
CA LYS A 192 -2.60 14.19 14.24
C LYS A 192 -2.62 14.97 15.54
N HIS A 193 -3.39 16.06 15.60
CA HIS A 193 -3.46 16.92 16.78
C HIS A 193 -4.01 16.19 18.01
N LYS A 194 -5.04 15.35 17.81
CA LYS A 194 -5.72 14.65 18.91
C LYS A 194 -4.93 13.47 19.44
N TYR A 195 -4.32 12.66 18.57
CA TYR A 195 -3.75 11.36 18.95
C TYR A 195 -2.23 11.28 18.83
N ILE A 196 -1.62 12.09 17.97
CA ILE A 196 -0.16 12.14 17.75
C ILE A 196 0.41 13.36 18.49
N LYS A 197 0.01 13.54 19.75
CA LYS A 197 0.40 14.70 20.54
C LYS A 197 1.70 14.46 21.30
N HIS A 198 2.78 14.14 20.58
CA HIS A 198 4.08 13.85 21.23
C HIS A 198 5.34 14.23 20.43
N GLU A 199 5.25 14.97 19.32
CA GLU A 199 6.46 15.49 18.65
C GLU A 199 7.33 16.34 19.61
N GLN A 200 6.72 17.09 20.55
CA GLN A 200 7.50 17.92 21.49
C GLN A 200 7.89 17.22 22.78
N VAL A 201 7.09 16.29 23.33
CA VAL A 201 7.43 15.64 24.62
C VAL A 201 8.48 14.56 24.43
N VAL A 202 8.48 13.83 23.30
CA VAL A 202 9.56 12.87 23.00
C VAL A 202 10.85 13.62 22.68
N ILE A 203 10.81 14.76 21.98
CA ILE A 203 11.99 15.62 21.79
C ILE A 203 12.43 16.31 23.09
N ALA A 204 11.52 16.68 23.99
CA ALA A 204 11.86 17.27 25.29
C ALA A 204 12.40 16.23 26.27
N GLN A 205 11.90 14.99 26.27
CA GLN A 205 12.40 13.90 27.11
C GLN A 205 13.70 13.30 26.56
N LEU A 206 13.86 13.18 25.24
CA LEU A 206 15.15 12.83 24.61
C LEU A 206 16.15 14.00 24.62
N GLY A 207 15.66 15.24 24.68
CA GLY A 207 16.45 16.47 24.80
C GLY A 207 16.96 16.75 26.22
N VAL A 208 16.41 16.10 27.24
CA VAL A 208 16.92 16.20 28.62
C VAL A 208 17.92 15.10 28.96
N HIS A 209 18.00 13.99 28.20
CA HIS A 209 19.01 12.97 28.54
C HIS A 209 19.94 12.41 27.45
N GLU A 210 19.71 12.50 26.14
CA GLU A 210 20.62 11.77 25.23
C GLU A 210 20.82 12.27 23.78
N VAL A 211 20.08 13.27 23.28
CA VAL A 211 20.11 13.57 21.83
C VAL A 211 21.10 14.66 21.38
N LEU A 212 21.81 15.37 22.26
CA LEU A 212 22.76 16.38 21.77
C LEU A 212 24.15 15.85 21.36
N HIS A 213 24.49 14.57 21.56
CA HIS A 213 25.85 14.07 21.27
C HIS A 213 25.99 13.01 20.17
N TYR A 214 24.92 12.38 19.69
CA TYR A 214 25.10 11.18 18.84
C TYR A 214 25.10 11.42 17.33
N THR A 215 24.37 12.42 16.81
CA THR A 215 24.28 12.66 15.35
C THR A 215 25.15 13.80 14.82
N PHE A 216 25.58 14.74 15.67
CA PHE A 216 26.49 15.82 15.25
C PHE A 216 27.94 15.33 15.08
N GLY A 217 28.40 14.41 15.94
CA GLY A 217 29.79 13.92 15.92
C GLY A 217 30.16 13.04 14.73
N LYS A 218 29.20 12.33 14.10
CA LYS A 218 29.50 11.50 12.91
C LYS A 218 29.65 12.35 11.65
N HIS A 219 28.80 13.36 11.47
CA HIS A 219 28.93 14.25 10.32
C HIS A 219 30.13 15.17 10.45
N GLU A 220 30.48 15.68 11.63
CA GLU A 220 31.73 16.42 11.81
C GLU A 220 32.97 15.56 11.56
N ARG A 221 33.02 14.31 12.04
CA ARG A 221 34.16 13.41 11.76
C ARG A 221 34.26 13.07 10.28
N ILE A 222 33.14 12.87 9.59
CA ILE A 222 33.13 12.63 8.14
C ILE A 222 33.57 13.89 7.39
N ILE A 223 33.08 15.07 7.78
CA ILE A 223 33.45 16.35 7.16
C ILE A 223 34.94 16.61 7.38
N ILE A 224 35.47 16.41 8.59
CA ILE A 224 36.90 16.54 8.91
C ILE A 224 37.74 15.53 8.13
N LEU A 225 37.31 14.26 8.03
CA LEU A 225 38.01 13.25 7.24
C LEU A 225 38.04 13.62 5.76
N VAL A 226 36.93 14.10 5.19
CA VAL A 226 36.86 14.55 3.80
C VAL A 226 37.75 15.78 3.57
N LEU A 227 37.74 16.74 4.51
CA LEU A 227 38.60 17.93 4.48
C LEU A 227 40.10 17.60 4.59
N CYS A 228 40.49 16.50 5.24
CA CYS A 228 41.88 16.08 5.33
C CYS A 228 42.33 15.21 4.14
N ILE A 229 41.46 14.34 3.63
CA ILE A 229 41.80 13.40 2.54
C ILE A 229 41.99 14.14 1.21
N ILE A 230 41.16 15.13 0.90
CA ILE A 230 41.25 15.90 -0.36
C ILE A 230 42.61 16.61 -0.52
N PRO A 231 43.10 17.43 0.44
CA PRO A 231 44.39 18.10 0.28
C PRO A 231 45.57 17.11 0.28
N VAL A 232 45.53 16.06 1.10
CA VAL A 232 46.59 15.04 1.12
C VAL A 232 46.68 14.31 -0.23
N THR A 233 45.55 13.96 -0.84
CA THR A 233 45.53 13.33 -2.17
C THR A 233 46.03 14.27 -3.26
N ILE A 234 45.66 15.56 -3.23
CA ILE A 234 46.19 16.58 -4.15
C ILE A 234 47.71 16.73 -4.00
N ILE A 235 48.24 16.79 -2.77
CA ILE A 235 49.67 16.87 -2.50
C ILE A 235 50.40 15.63 -3.04
N MET A 236 49.87 14.43 -2.80
CA MET A 236 50.45 13.19 -3.29
C MET A 236 50.47 13.13 -4.83
N ILE A 237 49.36 13.48 -5.50
CA ILE A 237 49.30 13.55 -6.96
C ILE A 237 50.33 14.55 -7.49
N THR A 238 50.41 15.75 -6.89
CA THR A 238 51.37 16.79 -7.31
C THR A 238 52.81 16.32 -7.11
N PHE A 239 53.12 15.65 -6.00
CA PHE A 239 54.43 15.08 -5.71
C PHE A 239 54.80 13.98 -6.72
N PHE A 240 53.88 13.08 -7.03
CA PHE A 240 54.10 12.07 -8.07
C PHE A 240 54.30 12.71 -9.44
N MET A 241 53.50 13.70 -9.82
CA MET A 241 53.65 14.41 -11.09
C MET A 241 54.96 15.19 -11.16
N TYR A 242 55.39 15.84 -10.08
CA TYR A 242 56.67 16.53 -10.01
C TYR A 242 57.83 15.55 -10.11
N LYS A 243 57.81 14.48 -9.31
CA LYS A 243 58.83 13.41 -9.35
C LYS A 243 58.85 12.70 -10.71
N PHE A 244 57.69 12.48 -11.32
CA PHE A 244 57.57 11.90 -12.64
C PHE A 244 58.16 12.86 -13.67
N LYS A 245 57.76 14.13 -13.70
CA LYS A 245 58.29 15.13 -14.64
C LYS A 245 59.80 15.33 -14.51
N TYR A 246 60.34 15.40 -13.29
CA TYR A 246 61.78 15.57 -13.06
C TYR A 246 62.61 14.31 -13.37
N LYS A 247 62.04 13.12 -13.18
CA LYS A 247 62.76 11.84 -13.38
C LYS A 247 62.52 11.22 -14.76
N TYR A 248 61.42 11.53 -15.44
CA TYR A 248 61.07 10.99 -16.76
C TYR A 248 61.63 11.75 -17.95
N ASN A 249 62.27 12.91 -17.74
CA ASN A 249 63.10 13.48 -18.81
C ASN A 249 64.26 12.55 -19.20
N THR A 250 64.57 11.54 -18.38
CA THR A 250 65.61 10.53 -18.66
C THR A 250 65.07 9.13 -18.97
N TYR A 251 63.80 8.81 -18.63
CA TYR A 251 63.23 7.44 -18.71
C TYR A 251 62.09 7.25 -19.73
N GLY A 252 61.78 8.26 -20.56
CA GLY A 252 60.70 8.21 -21.55
C GLY A 252 60.76 7.04 -22.54
N SER A 253 61.95 6.49 -22.81
CA SER A 253 62.14 5.38 -23.74
C SER A 253 61.65 4.02 -23.19
N PHE A 254 61.72 3.79 -21.87
CA PHE A 254 61.38 2.49 -21.28
C PHE A 254 59.87 2.26 -21.21
N LEU A 255 59.10 3.32 -20.92
CA LEU A 255 57.65 3.23 -20.78
C LEU A 255 56.95 3.01 -22.13
N GLN A 256 57.52 3.55 -23.21
CA GLN A 256 57.07 3.32 -24.58
C GLN A 256 57.21 1.83 -24.97
N LEU A 257 58.30 1.18 -24.58
CA LEU A 257 58.54 -0.25 -24.84
C LEU A 257 57.52 -1.16 -24.12
N VAL A 258 57.17 -0.83 -22.88
CA VAL A 258 56.17 -1.61 -22.10
C VAL A 258 54.78 -1.46 -22.72
N LEU A 259 54.39 -0.26 -23.15
CA LEU A 259 53.10 -0.03 -23.80
C LEU A 259 52.98 -0.77 -25.14
N ILE A 260 54.05 -0.83 -25.93
CA ILE A 260 54.08 -1.62 -27.19
C ILE A 260 53.88 -3.12 -26.89
N LYS A 261 54.53 -3.66 -25.85
CA LYS A 261 54.36 -5.06 -25.45
C LYS A 261 52.93 -5.35 -24.99
N LEU A 262 52.35 -4.50 -24.15
CA LEU A 262 50.98 -4.68 -23.67
C LEU A 262 49.96 -4.62 -24.82
N ARG A 263 50.12 -3.68 -25.77
CA ARG A 263 49.26 -3.60 -26.96
C ARG A 263 49.32 -4.88 -27.82
N ARG A 264 50.51 -5.50 -27.96
CA ARG A 264 50.65 -6.77 -28.69
C ARG A 264 49.95 -7.93 -27.97
N ILE A 265 50.04 -8.00 -26.64
CA ILE A 265 49.35 -9.04 -25.85
C ILE A 265 47.82 -8.88 -25.96
N LEU A 266 47.32 -7.65 -25.91
CA LEU A 266 45.89 -7.37 -26.01
C LEU A 266 45.35 -7.74 -27.40
N ASN A 267 46.09 -7.44 -28.46
CA ASN A 267 45.70 -7.78 -29.82
C ASN A 267 45.68 -9.30 -30.05
N ARG A 268 46.65 -10.06 -29.50
CA ARG A 268 46.62 -11.54 -29.56
C ARG A 268 45.39 -12.11 -28.85
N LYS A 269 45.07 -11.63 -27.65
CA LYS A 269 43.88 -12.10 -26.91
C LYS A 269 42.57 -11.80 -27.63
N LYS A 270 42.49 -10.71 -28.40
CA LYS A 270 41.31 -10.38 -29.21
C LYS A 270 41.10 -11.37 -30.35
N GLU A 271 42.20 -11.84 -30.94
CA GLU A 271 42.21 -12.83 -32.03
C GLU A 271 41.81 -14.21 -31.49
N ASP A 272 42.39 -14.64 -30.36
CA ASP A 272 42.02 -15.89 -29.69
C ASP A 272 40.54 -15.90 -29.25
N TYR A 273 40.02 -14.76 -28.76
CA TYR A 273 38.62 -14.62 -28.38
C TYR A 273 37.67 -14.74 -29.59
N LEU A 274 38.02 -14.15 -30.73
CA LEU A 274 37.24 -14.28 -31.97
C LEU A 274 37.19 -15.73 -32.47
N ILE A 275 38.29 -16.48 -32.35
CA ILE A 275 38.35 -17.91 -32.72
C ILE A 275 37.40 -18.73 -31.83
N ILE A 276 37.42 -18.49 -30.52
CA ILE A 276 36.55 -19.20 -29.57
C ILE A 276 35.08 -18.91 -29.85
N VAL A 277 34.69 -17.64 -30.05
CA VAL A 277 33.29 -17.27 -30.31
C VAL A 277 32.78 -17.91 -31.60
N ASN A 278 33.56 -17.91 -32.68
CA ASN A 278 33.17 -18.52 -33.95
C ASN A 278 32.95 -20.04 -33.83
N SER A 279 33.78 -20.74 -33.04
CA SER A 279 33.61 -22.20 -32.82
C SER A 279 32.31 -22.54 -32.09
N PHE A 280 31.86 -21.69 -31.16
CA PHE A 280 30.58 -21.88 -30.48
C PHE A 280 29.38 -21.65 -31.40
N GLU A 281 29.46 -20.67 -32.28
CA GLU A 281 28.40 -20.37 -33.25
C GLU A 281 28.23 -21.49 -34.28
N GLU A 282 29.34 -22.10 -34.73
CA GLU A 282 29.33 -23.25 -35.64
C GLU A 282 28.69 -24.49 -34.99
N THR A 283 29.07 -24.78 -33.73
CA THR A 283 28.52 -25.90 -32.95
C THR A 283 27.01 -25.72 -32.68
N TYR A 284 26.57 -24.50 -32.39
CA TYR A 284 25.17 -24.20 -32.12
C TYR A 284 24.30 -24.36 -33.38
N ASN A 285 24.79 -23.91 -34.53
CA ASN A 285 24.08 -24.06 -35.81
C ASN A 285 23.96 -25.53 -36.24
N GLU A 286 24.95 -26.37 -35.92
CA GLU A 286 24.88 -27.82 -36.17
C GLU A 286 23.87 -28.51 -35.25
N PHE A 287 23.81 -28.12 -33.98
CA PHE A 287 22.83 -28.62 -33.01
C PHE A 287 21.39 -28.33 -33.47
N ILE A 288 21.10 -27.08 -33.84
CA ILE A 288 19.77 -26.67 -34.32
C ILE A 288 19.37 -27.45 -35.59
N ARG A 289 20.31 -27.64 -36.52
CA ARG A 289 20.04 -28.39 -37.76
C ARG A 289 19.66 -29.86 -37.48
N ASN A 290 20.29 -30.48 -36.48
CA ASN A 290 19.98 -31.85 -36.09
C ASN A 290 18.62 -31.97 -35.37
N GLU A 291 18.22 -30.98 -34.58
CA GLU A 291 16.93 -30.98 -33.88
C GLU A 291 15.74 -30.92 -34.86
N TYR A 292 15.87 -30.15 -35.95
CA TYR A 292 14.85 -30.10 -37.01
C TYR A 292 14.73 -31.40 -37.82
N HIS A 293 15.75 -32.25 -37.87
CA HIS A 293 15.67 -33.56 -38.53
C HIS A 293 14.90 -34.60 -37.72
N ILE A 294 14.87 -34.49 -36.38
CA ILE A 294 14.19 -35.44 -35.48
C ILE A 294 12.67 -35.14 -35.41
N SER A 295 12.28 -33.88 -35.59
CA SER A 295 10.88 -33.44 -35.54
C SER A 295 10.00 -33.92 -36.71
N ASN A 296 10.57 -34.33 -37.84
CA ASN A 296 9.80 -34.72 -39.04
C ASN A 296 9.51 -36.23 -39.13
N SER A 297 9.96 -37.04 -38.16
CA SER A 297 9.79 -38.50 -38.17
C SER A 297 8.73 -39.02 -37.19
N SER A 298 7.90 -38.17 -36.56
CA SER A 298 6.87 -38.61 -35.59
C SER A 298 5.43 -38.21 -35.96
N LEU A 299 5.11 -38.16 -37.25
CA LEU A 299 3.73 -38.06 -37.74
C LEU A 299 3.39 -39.35 -38.47
N ASP A 300 3.15 -40.40 -37.69
CA ASP A 300 2.32 -41.54 -38.06
C ASP A 300 1.86 -42.22 -36.77
N CYS A 301 0.58 -42.07 -36.44
CA CYS A 301 -0.20 -43.11 -35.78
C CYS A 301 -1.72 -42.81 -35.88
N PRO A 302 -2.54 -43.87 -35.86
CA PRO A 302 -3.83 -44.01 -36.55
C PRO A 302 -5.06 -43.43 -35.84
#